data_AF-A0A7Z6T8Y6-F1
#
_entry.id   AF-A0A7Z6T8Y6-F1
#
_cell.length_a   1.000
_cell.length_b   1.000
_cell.length_c   1.000
_cell.angle_alpha   90.00
_cell.angle_beta   90.00
_cell.angle_gamma   90.00
#
_symmetry.space_group_name_H-M   'P 1'
#
loop_
_entity.id
_entity.type
_entity.pdbx_description
1 polymer ?
#
loop_
_entity_poly.entity_id
_entity_poly.type
_entity_poly.pdbx_seq_one_letter_code
_entity_poly.pdbx_strand_id
1 'polypeptide(L)'
;MPGVPLTGNGLRQALQNALQSDQAFAPPARLIRSAQGAEGRPVLPPELAGALPDEDAALTMAVVCNDVRWPGPGSGYAGRVAADRARYPLTAGMPVNISPCAFWTYDEEPRPTRITDEGPSNVLMIQSLRDPATPLAGALKMRAALGERARMVTVERGGHGMYLGNGNACGDRVVSDFLVTGKRPARDTHCLN
;
A
#
# COMPACT_ATOMS: atom_id res chain seq x y z
N MET A 1 7.38 30.28 2.64
CA MET A 1 8.66 29.88 3.27
C MET A 1 9.63 29.54 2.16
N PRO A 2 10.92 29.94 2.22
CA PRO A 2 11.92 29.46 1.27
C PRO A 2 11.83 27.93 1.20
N GLY A 3 11.64 27.41 -0.02
CA GLY A 3 11.13 26.07 -0.27
C GLY A 3 12.05 24.98 0.28
N VAL A 4 11.45 23.95 0.88
CA VAL A 4 12.17 22.73 1.26
C VAL A 4 12.86 22.17 0.01
N PRO A 5 14.19 21.95 0.02
CA PRO A 5 14.90 21.44 -1.16
C PRO A 5 14.45 20.02 -1.50
N LEU A 6 14.29 19.71 -2.79
CA LEU A 6 14.04 18.34 -3.22
C LEU A 6 15.26 17.47 -2.89
N THR A 7 15.09 16.53 -1.98
CA THR A 7 16.06 15.49 -1.68
C THR A 7 15.69 14.18 -2.40
N GLY A 8 16.62 13.23 -2.46
CA GLY A 8 16.30 11.88 -2.94
C GLY A 8 15.18 11.20 -2.13
N ASN A 9 15.02 11.55 -0.84
CA ASN A 9 13.92 11.05 -0.02
C ASN A 9 12.59 11.69 -0.43
N GLY A 10 12.57 13.01 -0.66
CA GLY A 10 11.37 13.70 -1.15
C GLY A 10 10.91 13.18 -2.51
N LEU A 11 11.85 12.88 -3.42
CA LEU A 11 11.52 12.27 -4.72
C LEU A 11 10.93 10.86 -4.56
N ARG A 12 11.48 10.02 -3.68
CA ARG A 12 10.95 8.68 -3.42
C ARG A 12 9.57 8.73 -2.76
N GLN A 13 9.33 9.68 -1.85
CA GLN A 13 8.01 9.91 -1.28
C GLN A 13 7.01 10.33 -2.36
N ALA A 14 7.40 11.22 -3.28
CA ALA A 14 6.59 11.61 -4.44
C ALA A 14 6.17 10.40 -5.28
N LEU A 15 7.14 9.54 -5.59
CA LEU A 15 6.92 8.32 -6.36
C LEU A 15 5.99 7.36 -5.61
N GLN A 16 6.27 7.09 -4.32
CA GLN A 16 5.45 6.19 -3.52
C GLN A 16 4.00 6.66 -3.41
N ASN A 17 3.77 7.95 -3.15
CA ASN A 17 2.43 8.52 -3.07
C ASN A 17 1.69 8.38 -4.40
N ALA A 18 2.39 8.61 -5.51
CA ALA A 18 1.80 8.48 -6.83
C ALA A 18 1.44 7.04 -7.21
N LEU A 19 2.14 6.03 -6.69
CA LEU A 19 1.79 4.63 -6.93
C LEU A 19 0.42 4.25 -6.37
N GLN A 20 -0.13 5.02 -5.41
CA GLN A 20 -1.45 4.77 -4.84
C GLN A 20 -2.59 4.95 -5.84
N SER A 21 -2.37 5.62 -6.99
CA SER A 21 -3.37 5.80 -8.04
C SER A 21 -2.71 6.05 -9.39
N ASP A 22 -3.15 5.36 -10.45
CA ASP A 22 -2.68 5.62 -11.82
C ASP A 22 -2.92 7.09 -12.26
N GLN A 23 -3.90 7.77 -11.65
CA GLN A 23 -4.20 9.19 -11.92
C GLN A 23 -3.15 10.14 -11.33
N ALA A 24 -2.34 9.67 -10.38
CA ALA A 24 -1.37 10.47 -9.65
C ALA A 24 0.04 10.50 -10.29
N PHE A 25 0.23 9.96 -11.49
CA PHE A 25 1.55 9.92 -12.15
C PHE A 25 2.02 11.25 -12.77
N ALA A 26 1.10 12.15 -13.12
CA ALA A 26 1.48 13.41 -13.76
C ALA A 26 2.29 14.36 -12.85
N PRO A 27 1.94 14.57 -11.56
CA PRO A 27 2.74 15.37 -10.63
C PRO A 27 4.22 14.94 -10.48
N PRO A 28 4.56 13.69 -10.12
CA PRO A 28 5.97 13.29 -10.00
C PRO A 28 6.71 13.34 -11.34
N ALA A 29 6.04 13.09 -12.47
CA ALA A 29 6.66 13.27 -13.79
C ALA A 29 7.06 14.72 -14.06
N ARG A 30 6.24 15.71 -13.65
CA ARG A 30 6.62 17.14 -13.71
C ARG A 30 7.77 17.45 -12.76
N LEU A 31 7.78 16.87 -11.56
CA LEU A 31 8.85 17.03 -10.58
C LEU A 31 10.20 16.51 -11.11
N ILE A 32 10.20 15.35 -11.77
CA ILE A 32 11.40 14.78 -12.40
C ILE A 32 11.90 15.71 -13.52
N ARG A 33 11.00 16.17 -14.41
CA ARG A 33 11.39 17.07 -15.50
C ARG A 33 11.94 18.40 -15.00
N SER A 34 11.37 18.99 -13.95
CA SER A 34 11.88 20.25 -13.38
C SER A 34 13.23 20.08 -12.70
N ALA A 35 13.47 18.96 -12.03
CA ALA A 35 14.76 18.63 -11.45
C ALA A 35 15.87 18.41 -12.51
N GLN A 36 15.51 18.02 -13.73
CA GLN A 36 16.43 17.88 -14.87
C GLN A 36 16.69 19.20 -15.62
N GLY A 37 15.92 20.26 -15.37
CA GLY A 37 16.04 21.54 -16.06
C GLY A 37 17.27 22.35 -15.62
N ALA A 38 17.70 23.29 -16.45
CA ALA A 38 18.91 24.11 -16.24
C ALA A 38 18.92 24.90 -14.92
N GLU A 39 17.74 25.25 -14.37
CA GLU A 39 17.62 25.95 -13.09
C GLU A 39 17.63 25.02 -11.87
N GLY A 40 17.37 23.72 -12.04
CA GLY A 40 17.46 22.70 -10.98
C GLY A 40 16.63 22.98 -9.71
N ARG A 41 15.57 23.79 -9.81
CA ARG A 41 14.76 24.26 -8.67
C ARG A 41 13.32 23.74 -8.73
N PRO A 42 13.09 22.46 -8.39
CA PRO A 42 11.75 21.90 -8.33
C PRO A 42 10.91 22.59 -7.24
N VAL A 43 9.66 22.92 -7.57
CA VAL A 43 8.64 23.34 -6.58
C VAL A 43 8.00 22.08 -6.02
N LEU A 44 8.11 21.88 -4.71
CA LEU A 44 7.45 20.75 -4.04
C LEU A 44 5.95 21.02 -3.93
N PRO A 45 5.09 20.05 -4.30
CA PRO A 45 3.67 20.15 -4.01
C PRO A 45 3.44 20.04 -2.49
N PRO A 46 2.39 20.67 -1.92
CA PRO A 46 2.17 20.73 -0.47
C PRO A 46 2.14 19.36 0.21
N GLU A 47 1.65 18.34 -0.49
CA GLU A 47 1.54 16.96 -0.01
C GLU A 47 2.91 16.30 0.20
N LEU A 48 3.98 16.88 -0.36
CA LEU A 48 5.38 16.49 -0.14
C LEU A 48 6.15 17.49 0.72
N ALA A 49 5.54 18.63 1.04
CA ALA A 49 6.18 19.70 1.80
C ALA A 49 6.04 19.52 3.33
N GLY A 50 5.08 18.70 3.78
CA GLY A 50 4.82 18.42 5.19
C GLY A 50 5.07 16.97 5.57
N ALA A 51 5.57 16.76 6.79
CA ALA A 51 5.51 15.45 7.42
C ALA A 51 4.05 15.08 7.75
N LEU A 52 3.80 13.79 7.95
CA LEU A 52 2.55 13.34 8.58
C LEU A 52 2.43 14.05 9.95
N PRO A 53 1.24 14.55 10.35
CA PRO A 53 1.05 15.12 11.68
C PRO A 53 1.51 14.16 12.77
N ASP A 54 2.14 14.68 13.83
CA ASP A 54 2.70 13.84 14.90
C ASP A 54 1.63 12.96 15.55
N GLU A 55 0.39 13.46 15.67
CA GLU A 55 -0.75 12.72 16.19
C GLU A 55 -1.10 11.50 15.31
N ASP A 56 -1.19 11.69 13.99
CA ASP A 56 -1.46 10.62 13.03
C ASP A 56 -0.33 9.59 13.01
N ALA A 57 0.92 10.06 13.05
CA ALA A 57 2.10 9.21 13.09
C ALA A 57 2.14 8.36 14.37
N ALA A 58 1.89 8.98 15.53
CA ALA A 58 1.89 8.28 16.82
C ALA A 58 0.79 7.24 16.89
N LEU A 59 -0.44 7.58 16.48
CA LEU A 59 -1.57 6.64 16.49
C LEU A 59 -1.34 5.48 15.52
N THR A 60 -0.90 5.77 14.29
CA THR A 60 -0.63 4.73 13.29
C THR A 60 0.45 3.77 13.78
N MET A 61 1.58 4.29 14.28
CA MET A 61 2.67 3.43 14.75
C MET A 61 2.28 2.64 16.00
N ALA A 62 1.55 3.24 16.95
CA ALA A 62 1.09 2.53 18.13
C ALA A 62 0.20 1.33 17.79
N VAL A 63 -0.74 1.47 16.85
CA VAL A 63 -1.57 0.35 16.39
C VAL A 63 -0.73 -0.70 15.66
N VAL A 64 0.01 -0.29 14.63
CA VAL A 64 0.77 -1.22 13.77
C VAL A 64 1.81 -2.00 14.58
N CYS A 65 2.49 -1.37 15.53
CA CYS A 65 3.48 -2.05 16.37
C CYS A 65 2.86 -2.95 17.44
N ASN A 66 1.60 -2.74 17.80
CA ASN A 66 0.85 -3.57 18.75
C ASN A 66 0.05 -4.71 18.07
N ASP A 67 -0.09 -4.73 16.74
CA ASP A 67 -0.90 -5.74 16.06
C ASP A 67 -0.24 -7.13 16.04
N VAL A 68 1.09 -7.19 15.92
CA VAL A 68 1.88 -8.43 15.81
C VAL A 68 3.32 -8.20 16.29
N ARG A 69 4.04 -9.28 16.66
CA ARG A 69 5.47 -9.17 16.96
C ARG A 69 6.27 -8.81 15.71
N TRP A 70 6.96 -7.68 15.75
CA TRP A 70 7.86 -7.24 14.68
C TRP A 70 9.30 -7.78 14.86
N PRO A 71 10.06 -7.99 13.78
CA PRO A 71 11.48 -8.34 13.88
C PRO A 71 12.29 -7.22 14.54
N GLY A 72 13.03 -7.56 15.59
CA GLY A 72 13.87 -6.62 16.34
C GLY A 72 15.05 -6.05 15.52
N PRO A 73 15.84 -5.12 16.08
CA PRO A 73 16.78 -4.29 15.31
C PRO A 73 17.93 -5.10 14.69
N GLY A 74 18.30 -6.23 15.29
CA GLY A 74 19.32 -7.16 14.77
C GLY A 74 18.86 -8.03 13.60
N SER A 75 17.63 -7.90 13.12
CA SER A 75 17.03 -8.82 12.14
C SER A 75 17.48 -8.60 10.68
N GLY A 76 18.67 -8.03 10.44
CA GLY A 76 19.26 -7.90 9.11
C GLY A 76 18.64 -6.84 8.19
N TYR A 77 18.01 -5.78 8.75
CA TYR A 77 17.41 -4.70 7.96
C TYR A 77 18.39 -4.04 6.99
N ALA A 78 19.62 -3.73 7.42
CA ALA A 78 20.62 -3.09 6.58
C ALA A 78 20.96 -3.91 5.31
N GLY A 79 21.07 -5.24 5.45
CA GLY A 79 21.32 -6.15 4.33
C GLY A 79 20.16 -6.18 3.34
N ARG A 80 18.92 -6.24 3.83
CA ARG A 80 17.72 -6.16 2.97
C ARG A 80 17.63 -4.84 2.23
N VAL A 81 17.84 -3.72 2.92
CA VAL A 81 17.85 -2.39 2.30
C VAL A 81 18.91 -2.30 1.21
N ALA A 82 20.12 -2.81 1.44
CA ALA A 82 21.18 -2.82 0.44
C ALA A 82 20.81 -3.67 -0.80
N ALA A 83 20.25 -4.86 -0.59
CA ALA A 83 19.79 -5.73 -1.67
C ALA A 83 18.65 -5.10 -2.49
N ASP A 84 17.63 -4.56 -1.82
CA ASP A 84 16.50 -3.91 -2.48
C ASP A 84 16.90 -2.60 -3.17
N ARG A 85 17.89 -1.87 -2.67
CA ARG A 85 18.45 -0.71 -3.37
C ARG A 85 19.02 -1.08 -4.74
N ALA A 86 19.75 -2.20 -4.82
CA ALA A 86 20.31 -2.67 -6.08
C ALA A 86 19.24 -3.21 -7.02
N ARG A 87 18.25 -3.93 -6.48
CA ARG A 87 17.20 -4.58 -7.28
C ARG A 87 16.07 -3.65 -7.71
N TYR A 88 15.70 -2.69 -6.87
CA TYR A 88 14.56 -1.79 -7.03
C TYR A 88 14.98 -0.33 -6.82
N PRO A 89 15.71 0.27 -7.79
CA PRO A 89 16.32 1.60 -7.61
C PRO A 89 15.29 2.72 -7.37
N LEU A 90 14.05 2.56 -7.85
CA LEU A 90 12.99 3.55 -7.67
C LEU A 90 12.53 3.68 -6.21
N THR A 91 12.43 2.56 -5.49
CA THR A 91 12.04 2.55 -4.06
C THR A 91 13.25 2.56 -3.13
N ALA A 92 14.44 2.21 -3.63
CA ALA A 92 15.73 2.32 -2.94
C ALA A 92 15.73 1.74 -1.52
N GLY A 93 15.10 0.58 -1.34
CA GLY A 93 15.01 -0.14 -0.07
C GLY A 93 14.02 0.46 0.94
N MET A 94 13.25 1.48 0.56
CA MET A 94 12.24 2.10 1.43
C MET A 94 11.24 1.08 2.02
N PRO A 95 10.66 0.12 1.26
CA PRO A 95 9.65 -0.79 1.80
C PRO A 95 10.18 -1.81 2.81
N VAL A 96 11.50 -2.06 2.82
CA VAL A 96 12.16 -3.04 3.70
C VAL A 96 13.03 -2.37 4.77
N ASN A 97 12.88 -1.06 4.94
CA ASN A 97 13.65 -0.28 5.89
C ASN A 97 13.23 -0.60 7.34
N ILE A 98 14.09 -0.24 8.29
CA ILE A 98 13.78 -0.41 9.72
C ILE A 98 12.64 0.53 10.12
N SER A 99 11.65 -0.03 10.82
CA SER A 99 10.48 0.69 11.36
C SER A 99 10.68 0.97 12.86
N PRO A 100 10.04 2.01 13.44
CA PRO A 100 9.95 2.18 14.88
C PRO A 100 9.51 0.92 15.63
N CYS A 101 8.71 0.05 14.98
CA CYS A 101 8.27 -1.21 15.59
C CYS A 101 9.40 -2.17 15.94
N ALA A 102 10.57 -2.07 15.31
CA ALA A 102 11.74 -2.87 15.69
C ALA A 102 12.24 -2.55 17.11
N PHE A 103 11.91 -1.37 17.64
CA PHE A 103 12.30 -0.91 18.98
C PHE A 103 11.12 -0.84 19.94
N TRP A 104 9.95 -1.34 19.53
CA TRP A 104 8.75 -1.31 20.35
C TRP A 104 8.91 -2.25 21.54
N THR A 105 8.72 -1.73 22.75
CA THR A 105 8.99 -2.46 24.00
C THR A 105 7.77 -3.16 24.56
N TYR A 106 6.57 -2.90 24.02
CA TYR A 106 5.39 -3.65 24.37
C TYR A 106 5.54 -5.09 23.89
N ASP A 107 5.28 -6.05 24.78
CA ASP A 107 5.50 -7.48 24.55
C ASP A 107 4.26 -8.35 24.76
N GLU A 108 3.11 -7.72 24.94
CA GLU A 108 1.80 -8.36 25.12
C GLU A 108 0.95 -8.30 23.83
N GLU A 109 1.57 -8.10 22.67
CA GLU A 109 0.86 -8.09 21.39
C GLU A 109 0.18 -9.44 21.10
N PRO A 110 -1.04 -9.45 20.53
CA PRO A 110 -1.74 -10.69 20.25
C PRO A 110 -1.00 -11.52 19.19
N ARG A 111 -1.18 -12.84 19.28
CA ARG A 111 -0.77 -13.71 18.18
C ARG A 111 -1.64 -13.41 16.95
N PRO A 112 -1.05 -13.39 15.73
CA PRO A 112 -1.82 -13.18 14.51
C PRO A 112 -2.99 -14.16 14.42
N THR A 113 -4.18 -13.63 14.17
CA THR A 113 -5.39 -14.44 14.01
C THR A 113 -5.21 -15.41 12.85
N ARG A 114 -5.41 -16.71 13.13
CA ARG A 114 -5.45 -17.72 12.07
C ARG A 114 -6.75 -17.55 11.28
N ILE A 115 -6.61 -17.22 10.00
CA ILE A 115 -7.73 -17.19 9.04
C ILE A 115 -8.01 -18.62 8.55
N THR A 116 -9.28 -18.98 8.50
CA THR A 116 -9.77 -20.31 8.09
C THR A 116 -10.87 -20.21 7.03
N ASP A 117 -11.15 -21.34 6.40
CA ASP A 117 -12.25 -21.57 5.47
C ASP A 117 -13.55 -22.00 6.16
N GLU A 118 -13.55 -22.10 7.49
CA GLU A 118 -14.72 -22.48 8.28
C GLU A 118 -15.64 -21.29 8.51
N GLY A 119 -16.91 -21.38 8.12
CA GLY A 119 -17.92 -20.34 8.38
C GLY A 119 -18.75 -19.98 7.15
N PRO A 120 -19.57 -18.92 7.22
CA PRO A 120 -20.50 -18.61 6.15
C PRO A 120 -19.80 -18.22 4.84
N SER A 121 -20.48 -18.58 3.76
CA SER A 121 -20.14 -18.28 2.37
C SER A 121 -20.51 -16.82 2.04
N ASN A 122 -19.93 -15.84 2.76
CA ASN A 122 -20.37 -14.42 2.69
C ASN A 122 -19.25 -13.35 2.65
N VAL A 123 -18.00 -13.69 2.35
CA VAL A 123 -16.92 -12.70 2.12
C VAL A 123 -16.78 -12.35 0.63
N LEU A 124 -16.66 -11.06 0.31
CA LEU A 124 -16.22 -10.56 -0.99
C LEU A 124 -14.91 -9.80 -0.82
N MET A 125 -13.90 -10.15 -1.63
CA MET A 125 -12.63 -9.43 -1.71
C MET A 125 -12.58 -8.64 -3.02
N ILE A 126 -11.98 -7.46 -2.99
CA ILE A 126 -11.64 -6.69 -4.19
C ILE A 126 -10.15 -6.35 -4.15
N GLN A 127 -9.46 -6.50 -5.28
CA GLN A 127 -8.01 -6.35 -5.34
C GLN A 127 -7.58 -5.76 -6.68
N SER A 128 -6.68 -4.77 -6.63
CA SER A 128 -5.96 -4.29 -7.82
C SER A 128 -4.83 -5.26 -8.20
N LEU A 129 -4.61 -5.48 -9.50
CA LEU A 129 -3.49 -6.30 -9.96
C LEU A 129 -2.13 -5.67 -9.65
N ARG A 130 -2.06 -4.34 -9.54
CA ARG A 130 -0.82 -3.57 -9.33
C ARG A 130 -0.93 -2.67 -8.09
N ASP A 131 -1.46 -3.23 -7.00
CA ASP A 131 -1.57 -2.53 -5.72
C ASP A 131 -0.21 -2.44 -5.02
N PRO A 132 0.31 -1.22 -4.73
CA PRO A 132 1.61 -1.06 -4.09
C PRO A 132 1.58 -1.23 -2.56
N ALA A 133 0.42 -1.11 -1.92
CA ALA A 133 0.27 -1.09 -0.46
C ALA A 133 -0.15 -2.45 0.07
N THR A 134 -1.09 -3.11 -0.62
CA THR A 134 -1.55 -4.48 -0.34
C THR A 134 -1.39 -5.33 -1.60
N PRO A 135 -0.19 -5.85 -1.89
CA PRO A 135 0.09 -6.53 -3.15
C PRO A 135 -0.79 -7.75 -3.40
N LEU A 136 -1.11 -8.01 -4.68
CA LEU A 136 -1.93 -9.13 -5.13
C LEU A 136 -1.49 -10.47 -4.54
N ALA A 137 -0.18 -10.69 -4.37
CA ALA A 137 0.34 -11.93 -3.76
C ALA A 137 -0.17 -12.15 -2.32
N GLY A 138 -0.32 -11.08 -1.53
CA GLY A 138 -0.92 -11.15 -0.20
C GLY A 138 -2.42 -11.43 -0.27
N ALA A 139 -3.12 -10.74 -1.17
CA ALA A 139 -4.55 -10.96 -1.39
C ALA A 139 -4.87 -12.39 -1.84
N LEU A 140 -4.04 -12.99 -2.70
CA LEU A 140 -4.19 -14.38 -3.13
C LEU A 140 -4.01 -15.36 -1.96
N LYS A 141 -3.07 -15.10 -1.04
CA LYS A 141 -2.93 -15.90 0.19
C LYS A 141 -4.15 -15.79 1.08
N MET A 142 -4.70 -14.58 1.26
CA MET A 142 -5.92 -14.36 2.03
C MET A 142 -7.13 -15.05 1.38
N ARG A 143 -7.27 -14.92 0.05
CA ARG A 143 -8.30 -15.61 -0.73
C ARG A 143 -8.22 -17.11 -0.57
N ALA A 144 -7.02 -17.69 -0.61
CA ALA A 144 -6.80 -19.12 -0.40
C ALA A 144 -7.14 -19.54 1.03
N ALA A 145 -6.70 -18.78 2.04
CA ALA A 145 -6.98 -19.08 3.45
C ALA A 145 -8.48 -19.05 3.79
N LEU A 146 -9.25 -18.17 3.13
CA LEU A 146 -10.70 -18.07 3.30
C LEU A 146 -11.49 -19.17 2.55
N GLY A 147 -10.84 -19.96 1.67
CA GLY A 147 -11.47 -21.07 0.96
C GLY A 147 -12.80 -20.70 0.29
N GLU A 148 -13.82 -21.55 0.45
CA GLU A 148 -15.14 -21.30 -0.15
C GLU A 148 -15.92 -20.16 0.51
N ARG A 149 -15.42 -19.57 1.61
CA ARG A 149 -16.05 -18.42 2.26
C ARG A 149 -15.90 -17.14 1.48
N ALA A 150 -14.93 -17.04 0.58
CA ALA A 150 -14.66 -15.84 -0.17
C ALA A 150 -14.80 -16.05 -1.69
N ARG A 151 -15.12 -14.94 -2.37
CA ARG A 151 -14.79 -14.74 -3.78
C ARG A 151 -14.01 -13.46 -3.92
N MET A 152 -13.15 -13.41 -4.93
CA MET A 152 -12.33 -12.24 -5.21
C MET A 152 -12.68 -11.65 -6.57
N VAL A 153 -12.81 -10.32 -6.59
CA VAL A 153 -12.83 -9.51 -7.81
C VAL A 153 -11.46 -8.89 -7.98
N THR A 154 -10.80 -9.19 -9.09
CA THR A 154 -9.56 -8.53 -9.47
C THR A 154 -9.84 -7.42 -10.47
N VAL A 155 -9.14 -6.29 -10.34
CA VAL A 155 -9.31 -5.11 -11.19
C VAL A 155 -8.01 -4.82 -11.92
N GLU A 156 -8.06 -4.66 -13.24
CA GLU A 156 -6.91 -4.39 -14.13
C GLU A 156 -6.41 -2.93 -14.03
N ARG A 157 -6.14 -2.46 -12.82
CA ARG A 157 -5.65 -1.11 -12.53
C ARG A 157 -4.44 -1.14 -11.58
N GLY A 158 -3.70 -0.04 -11.54
CA GLY A 158 -2.77 0.26 -10.45
C GLY A 158 -3.44 1.02 -9.32
N GLY A 159 -2.73 1.12 -8.20
CA GLY A 159 -3.19 1.83 -7.03
C GLY A 159 -3.87 0.96 -5.97
N HIS A 160 -4.32 1.62 -4.91
CA HIS A 160 -4.85 1.02 -3.69
C HIS A 160 -6.25 1.55 -3.38
N GLY A 161 -7.13 0.71 -2.82
CA GLY A 161 -8.52 1.10 -2.55
C GLY A 161 -9.38 1.14 -3.82
N MET A 162 -9.83 -0.03 -4.28
CA MET A 162 -10.52 -0.17 -5.57
C MET A 162 -11.98 0.28 -5.55
N TYR A 163 -12.76 -0.10 -4.54
CA TYR A 163 -14.19 0.20 -4.55
C TYR A 163 -14.46 1.71 -4.41
N LEU A 164 -15.14 2.30 -5.40
CA LEU A 164 -15.47 3.73 -5.49
C LEU A 164 -14.27 4.70 -5.39
N GLY A 165 -13.05 4.16 -5.49
CA GLY A 165 -11.80 4.91 -5.45
C GLY A 165 -11.04 4.73 -6.76
N ASN A 166 -10.00 3.90 -6.71
CA ASN A 166 -9.11 3.66 -7.85
C ASN A 166 -9.57 2.54 -8.80
N GLY A 167 -10.78 2.00 -8.62
CA GLY A 167 -11.31 0.87 -9.39
C GLY A 167 -11.93 1.23 -10.74
N ASN A 168 -12.88 0.41 -11.18
CA ASN A 168 -13.62 0.62 -12.42
C ASN A 168 -15.09 0.17 -12.28
N ALA A 169 -15.91 0.54 -13.25
CA ALA A 169 -17.35 0.28 -13.22
C ALA A 169 -17.71 -1.22 -13.09
N CYS A 170 -16.87 -2.14 -13.59
CA CYS A 170 -17.07 -3.57 -13.41
C CYS A 170 -16.87 -3.97 -11.94
N GLY A 171 -15.76 -3.57 -11.32
CA GLY A 171 -15.49 -3.86 -9.91
C GLY A 171 -16.50 -3.23 -8.97
N ASP A 172 -16.85 -1.96 -9.22
CA ASP A 172 -17.82 -1.23 -8.41
C ASP A 172 -19.20 -1.90 -8.44
N ARG A 173 -19.67 -2.33 -9.63
CA ARG A 173 -20.94 -3.03 -9.75
C ARG A 173 -20.97 -4.31 -8.93
N VAL A 174 -19.91 -5.12 -8.99
CA VAL A 174 -19.86 -6.38 -8.24
C VAL A 174 -19.86 -6.13 -6.72
N VAL A 175 -19.12 -5.11 -6.26
CA VAL A 175 -19.09 -4.77 -4.83
C VAL A 175 -20.42 -4.18 -4.38
N SER A 176 -21.02 -3.26 -5.13
CA SER A 176 -22.33 -2.69 -4.82
C SER A 176 -23.43 -3.75 -4.81
N ASP A 177 -23.46 -4.67 -5.79
CA ASP A 177 -24.41 -5.78 -5.81
C ASP A 177 -24.29 -6.65 -4.57
N PHE A 178 -23.06 -6.96 -4.14
CA PHE A 178 -22.81 -7.71 -2.90
C PHE A 178 -23.27 -6.95 -1.66
N LEU A 179 -23.00 -5.64 -1.55
CA LEU A 179 -23.42 -4.84 -0.40
C LEU A 179 -24.95 -4.68 -0.32
N VAL A 180 -25.63 -4.57 -1.46
CA VAL A 180 -27.10 -4.42 -1.51
C VAL A 180 -27.82 -5.74 -1.26
N THR A 181 -27.30 -6.85 -1.80
CA THR A 181 -28.03 -8.13 -1.82
C THR A 181 -27.46 -9.19 -0.87
N GLY A 182 -26.25 -9.00 -0.36
CA GLY A 182 -25.46 -10.02 0.33
C GLY A 182 -24.93 -11.13 -0.60
N LYS A 183 -25.21 -11.06 -1.92
CA LYS A 183 -24.82 -12.09 -2.88
C LYS A 183 -23.54 -11.70 -3.59
N ARG A 184 -22.50 -12.50 -3.38
CA ARG A 184 -21.24 -12.43 -4.13
C ARG A 184 -21.31 -13.23 -5.44
N PRO A 185 -20.40 -13.01 -6.39
CA PRO A 185 -20.30 -13.83 -7.60
C PRO A 185 -20.16 -15.33 -7.31
N ALA A 186 -20.52 -16.19 -8.26
CA ALA A 186 -20.35 -17.65 -8.10
C ALA A 186 -18.88 -18.10 -8.13
N ARG A 187 -18.03 -17.36 -8.84
CA ARG A 187 -16.60 -17.61 -9.03
C ARG A 187 -15.82 -16.31 -8.88
N ASP A 188 -14.51 -16.42 -8.72
CA ASP A 188 -13.64 -15.23 -8.76
C ASP A 188 -13.78 -14.56 -10.13
N THR A 189 -13.82 -13.24 -10.12
CA THR A 189 -14.11 -12.41 -11.30
C THR A 189 -12.90 -11.55 -11.63
N HIS A 190 -12.62 -11.39 -12.92
CA HIS A 190 -11.60 -10.46 -13.40
C HIS A 190 -12.27 -9.33 -14.18
N CYS A 191 -12.11 -8.11 -13.70
CA CYS A 191 -12.62 -6.89 -14.28
C CYS A 191 -11.51 -6.20 -15.07
N LEU A 192 -11.59 -6.32 -16.39
CA LEU A 192 -10.79 -5.55 -17.34
C LEU A 192 -11.19 -4.07 -17.30
N ASN A 193 -10.34 -3.22 -17.89
CA ASN A 193 -10.64 -1.79 -18.07
C ASN A 193 -11.71 -1.53 -19.11
#